data_AF-A0A1E1UVN9-F1
#
_entry.id   AF-A0A1E1UVN9-F1
#
_cell.length_a   1.000
_cell.length_b   1.000
_cell.length_c   1.000
_cell.angle_alpha   90.00
_cell.angle_beta   90.00
_cell.angle_gamma   90.00
#
_symmetry.space_group_name_H-M   'P 1'
#
loop_
_entity.id
_entity.type
_entity.pdbx_description
1 polymer ?
#
loop_
_entity_poly.entity_id
_entity_poly.type
_entity_poly.pdbx_seq_one_letter_code
_entity_poly.pdbx_strand_id
1 'polypeptide(L)'
;MSLAYSGSGERPELSYVASLDIQCEDCGRTKRMWPGAIQEVIGQGTRTLMGLHNRLSCSVCRERGGLGKNINLVPTFRRSA
;
A
#
# COMPACT_ATOMS: atom_id res chain seq x y z
N MET A 1 -15.00 -23.11 -12.95
CA MET A 1 -13.99 -22.39 -13.76
C MET A 1 -13.11 -21.59 -12.83
N SER A 2 -11.98 -22.16 -12.40
CA SER A 2 -11.04 -21.49 -11.50
C SER A 2 -9.98 -20.80 -12.34
N LEU A 3 -10.02 -19.47 -12.40
CA LEU A 3 -8.97 -18.66 -13.01
C LEU A 3 -7.78 -18.63 -12.05
N ALA A 4 -6.95 -19.67 -12.08
CA ALA A 4 -5.60 -19.61 -11.54
C ALA A 4 -4.81 -18.63 -12.43
N TYR A 5 -4.68 -17.39 -11.98
CA TYR A 5 -3.84 -16.41 -12.63
C TYR A 5 -2.39 -16.84 -12.46
N SER A 6 -1.85 -17.51 -13.48
CA SER A 6 -0.43 -17.80 -13.63
C SER A 6 0.32 -16.47 -13.61
N GLY A 7 0.95 -16.15 -12.48
CA GLY A 7 1.74 -14.94 -12.32
C GLY A 7 2.90 -14.94 -13.31
N SER A 8 2.72 -14.22 -14.41
CA SER A 8 3.80 -13.81 -15.32
C SER A 8 4.90 -13.14 -14.50
N GLY A 9 6.16 -13.33 -14.90
CA GLY A 9 7.38 -12.81 -14.27
C GLY A 9 7.52 -11.29 -14.27
N GLU A 10 6.43 -10.55 -14.19
CA GLU A 10 6.37 -9.11 -14.12
C GLU A 10 6.72 -8.64 -12.70
N ARG A 11 7.60 -7.64 -12.61
CA ARG A 11 7.99 -7.04 -11.32
C ARG A 11 6.75 -6.41 -10.67
N PRO A 12 6.52 -6.61 -9.35
CA PRO A 12 5.42 -5.96 -8.64
C PRO A 12 5.46 -4.44 -8.84
N GLU A 13 4.31 -3.81 -9.06
CA GLU A 13 4.18 -2.36 -9.19
C GLU A 13 4.84 -1.63 -8.01
N LEU A 14 4.61 -2.14 -6.79
CA LEU A 14 5.21 -1.59 -5.56
C LEU A 14 6.74 -1.59 -5.57
N SER A 15 7.40 -2.42 -6.39
CA SER A 15 8.87 -2.46 -6.47
C SER A 15 9.47 -1.20 -7.10
N TYR A 16 8.69 -0.47 -7.91
CA TYR A 16 9.09 0.81 -8.51
C TYR A 16 8.98 1.99 -7.53
N VAL A 17 8.37 1.77 -6.37
CA VAL A 17 8.14 2.82 -5.36
C VAL A 17 9.34 2.90 -4.41
N ALA A 18 9.85 4.12 -4.21
CA ALA A 18 10.94 4.42 -3.27
C ALA A 18 10.40 4.64 -1.85
N SER A 19 9.27 5.36 -1.73
CA SER A 19 8.58 5.56 -0.45
C SER A 19 7.10 5.81 -0.69
N LEU A 20 6.28 5.58 0.33
CA LEU A 20 4.85 5.86 0.30
C LEU A 20 4.49 6.77 1.46
N ASP A 21 3.91 7.92 1.15
CA ASP A 21 3.19 8.71 2.15
C ASP A 21 1.76 8.21 2.23
N ILE A 22 1.35 7.85 3.44
CA ILE A 22 0.04 7.28 3.75
C ILE A 22 -0.68 8.30 4.60
N GLN A 23 -1.84 8.78 4.16
CA GLN A 23 -2.66 9.74 4.87
C GLN A 23 -4.04 9.16 5.13
N CYS A 24 -4.57 9.34 6.33
CA CYS A 24 -5.97 9.10 6.60
C CYS A 24 -6.74 10.41 6.46
N GLU A 25 -7.61 10.50 5.46
CA GLU A 25 -8.38 11.70 5.18
C GLU A 25 -9.48 11.95 6.23
N ASP A 26 -9.89 10.93 6.99
CA ASP A 26 -10.88 11.09 8.07
C ASP A 26 -10.33 11.83 9.30
N CYS A 27 -9.04 11.65 9.63
CA CYS A 27 -8.44 12.18 10.86
C CYS A 27 -7.13 12.95 10.67
N GLY A 28 -6.66 13.09 9.43
CA GLY A 28 -5.44 13.81 9.07
C GLY A 28 -4.13 13.12 9.47
N ARG A 29 -4.17 11.93 10.07
CA ARG A 29 -2.93 11.23 10.45
C ARG A 29 -2.16 10.79 9.23
N THR A 30 -0.85 11.00 9.27
CA THR A 30 0.07 10.58 8.22
C THR A 30 1.08 9.56 8.74
N LYS A 31 1.58 8.72 7.83
CA LYS A 31 2.69 7.79 8.08
C LYS A 31 3.47 7.64 6.78
N ARG A 32 4.81 7.67 6.87
CA ARG A 32 5.66 7.30 5.74
C ARG A 32 6.07 5.84 5.84
N MET A 33 5.92 5.11 4.73
CA MET A 33 6.42 3.75 4.55
C MET A 33 7.70 3.79 3.71
N TRP A 34 8.79 3.33 4.31
CA TRP A 34 10.13 3.30 3.74
C TRP A 34 10.38 2.02 2.91
N PRO A 35 11.43 2.00 2.06
CA PRO A 35 11.69 0.87 1.16
C PRO A 35 11.63 -0.53 1.81
N GLY A 36 12.17 -0.68 3.02
CA GLY A 36 12.16 -1.98 3.73
C GLY A 36 10.74 -2.50 3.98
N ALA A 37 9.86 -1.65 4.51
CA ALA A 37 8.47 -2.01 4.76
C ALA A 37 7.69 -2.26 3.44
N ILE A 38 8.04 -1.56 2.35
CA ILE A 38 7.47 -1.84 1.02
C ILE A 38 7.88 -3.25 0.56
N GLN A 39 9.15 -3.65 0.75
CA GLN A 39 9.61 -5.00 0.40
C GLN A 39 8.94 -6.09 1.24
N GLU A 40 8.72 -5.84 2.53
CA GLU A 40 7.97 -6.76 3.40
C GLU A 40 6.53 -6.97 2.89
N VAL A 41 5.84 -5.88 2.53
CA VAL A 41 4.49 -5.92 1.95
C VAL A 41 4.45 -6.69 0.63
N ILE A 42 5.47 -6.53 -0.22
CA ILE A 42 5.64 -7.32 -1.44
C ILE A 42 5.84 -8.80 -1.11
N GLY A 43 6.69 -9.12 -0.13
CA GLY A 43 6.92 -10.49 0.35
C GLY A 43 5.66 -11.15 0.91
N GLN A 44 4.73 -10.36 1.44
CA GLN A 44 3.40 -10.80 1.89
C GLN A 44 2.36 -10.90 0.75
N GLY A 45 2.79 -10.80 -0.51
CA GLY A 45 1.96 -11.00 -1.70
C GLY A 45 1.19 -9.78 -2.18
N THR A 46 1.35 -8.60 -1.58
CA THR A 46 0.75 -7.37 -2.13
C THR A 46 1.62 -6.83 -3.25
N ARG A 47 1.04 -6.75 -4.46
CA ARG A 47 1.80 -6.39 -5.66
C ARG A 47 1.55 -4.97 -6.16
N THR A 48 0.38 -4.40 -5.85
CA THR A 48 -0.12 -3.14 -6.42
C THR A 48 -0.42 -2.09 -5.36
N LEU A 49 -0.42 -0.80 -5.74
CA LEU A 49 -0.84 0.30 -4.86
C LEU A 49 -2.30 0.14 -4.41
N MET A 50 -3.19 -0.23 -5.34
CA MET A 50 -4.59 -0.52 -5.03
C MET A 50 -4.73 -1.69 -4.05
N GLY A 51 -3.94 -2.75 -4.25
CA GLY A 51 -3.90 -3.89 -3.35
C GLY A 51 -3.45 -3.50 -1.94
N LEU A 52 -2.46 -2.61 -1.83
CA LEU A 52 -2.02 -2.06 -0.55
C LEU A 52 -3.09 -1.19 0.11
N HIS A 53 -3.71 -0.27 -0.65
CA HIS A 53 -4.79 0.59 -0.17
C HIS A 53 -5.91 -0.23 0.49
N ASN A 54 -6.36 -1.31 -0.16
CA ASN A 54 -7.44 -2.15 0.34
C ASN A 54 -7.11 -2.85 1.67
N ARG A 55 -5.83 -3.17 1.89
CA ARG A 55 -5.34 -3.82 3.13
C ARG A 55 -5.17 -2.83 4.28
N LEU A 56 -4.89 -1.57 4.01
CA LEU A 56 -4.62 -0.57 5.04
C LEU A 56 -5.88 -0.16 5.80
N SER A 57 -5.68 0.27 7.04
CA SER A 57 -6.69 0.95 7.84
C SER A 57 -6.05 1.84 8.89
N CYS A 58 -6.64 3.00 9.17
CA CYS A 58 -6.25 3.84 10.29
C CYS A 58 -6.75 3.24 11.61
N SER A 59 -5.83 2.81 12.48
CA SER A 59 -6.18 2.24 13.80
C SER A 59 -6.92 3.26 14.68
N VAL A 60 -6.49 4.52 14.68
CA VAL A 60 -7.13 5.57 15.49
C VAL A 60 -8.58 5.81 15.07
N CYS A 61 -8.88 5.83 13.77
CA CYS A 61 -10.26 5.96 13.31
C CYS A 61 -11.09 4.74 13.71
N ARG A 62 -10.51 3.54 13.66
CA ARG A 62 -11.18 2.29 14.09
C ARG A 62 -11.48 2.28 15.58
N GLU A 63 -10.52 2.68 16.40
CA GLU A 63 -10.67 2.80 17.86
C GLU A 63 -11.76 3.82 18.25
N ARG A 64 -11.99 4.83 17.41
CA ARG A 64 -13.06 5.83 17.57
C ARG A 64 -14.42 5.40 16.99
N GLY A 65 -14.54 4.15 16.49
CA GLY A 65 -15.78 3.61 15.93
C GLY A 65 -16.00 3.86 14.43
N GLY A 66 -15.02 4.44 13.73
CA GLY A 66 -15.06 4.62 12.28
C GLY A 66 -14.50 3.41 11.50
N LEU A 67 -14.70 3.38 10.18
CA LEU A 67 -14.16 2.31 9.32
C LEU A 67 -12.62 2.38 9.21
N GLY A 68 -12.07 3.61 9.23
CA GLY A 68 -10.64 3.88 9.05
C GLY A 68 -10.13 3.51 7.66
N LYS A 69 -10.99 3.58 6.64
CA LYS A 69 -10.71 3.15 5.26
C LYS A 69 -10.50 4.29 4.27
N ASN A 70 -10.71 5.53 4.68
CA ASN A 70 -10.43 6.70 3.86
C ASN A 70 -8.92 7.00 3.89
N ILE A 71 -8.15 6.19 3.16
CA ILE A 71 -6.69 6.21 3.13
C ILE A 71 -6.23 6.72 1.77
N ASN A 72 -5.43 7.77 1.74
CA ASN A 72 -4.76 8.23 0.55
C ASN A 72 -3.32 7.70 0.53
N LEU A 73 -2.85 7.26 -0.63
CA LEU A 73 -1.49 6.77 -0.86
C LEU A 73 -0.80 7.65 -1.89
N VAL A 74 0.30 8.29 -1.50
CA VAL A 74 1.11 9.13 -2.37
C VAL A 74 2.47 8.46 -2.57
N PRO A 75 2.67 7.75 -3.70
CA PRO A 75 3.94 7.11 -4.01
C PRO A 75 4.99 8.14 -4.45
N THR A 76 6.21 7.97 -3.94
CA THR A 76 7.41 8.54 -4.56
C THR A 76 8.08 7.44 -5.37
N PHE A 77 8.13 7.57 -6.69
CA PHE A 77 8.75 6.57 -7.55
C PHE A 77 10.28 6.70 -7.55
N ARG A 78 10.96 5.56 -7.69
CA ARG A 78 12.40 5.55 -7.97
C ARG A 78 12.61 6.24 -9.31
N ARG A 79 13.59 7.15 -9.41
CA ARG A 79 14.00 7.67 -10.72
C ARG A 79 14.47 6.49 -11.57
N SER A 80 13.87 6.32 -12.74
CA SER A 80 14.44 5.50 -13.79
C SER A 80 15.81 6.09 -14.14
N ALA A 81 16.88 5.32 -13.91
CA ALA A 81 18.21 5.66 -14.39
C ALA A 81 18.29 5.40 -15.90
#